data_AF-A0A915N4Q5-F1
#
_entry.id   AF-A0A915N4Q5-F1
#
_cell.length_a   1.000
_cell.length_b   1.000
_cell.length_c   1.000
_cell.angle_alpha   90.00
_cell.angle_beta   90.00
_cell.angle_gamma   90.00
#
_symmetry.space_group_name_H-M   'P 1'
#
loop_
_entity.id
_entity.type
_entity.pdbx_description
1 polymer ?
#
loop_
_entity_poly.entity_id
_entity_poly.type
_entity_poly.pdbx_seq_one_letter_code
_entity_poly.pdbx_strand_id
1 'polypeptide(L)'
;MSTIVNKNILKPFTGQLNEKKLNDPKTRLLDYYKMQEIVNWLPTVKEKIDFVNPYEREWSVAEKTWHRRWMRPLSRPRKAWTFPPIPNYFDPLNFYKYVTKCRLVEGSEALNELENNYYKSLVLPTNGFEKKVTESLSIFLENNRISKEEGHSEEEIADNCAKFLRSLVDDAHLILAKGNLGKLLDHR
;
A
#
# COMPACT_ATOMS: atom_id res chain seq x y z
N MET A 1 18.12 -38.07 33.62
CA MET A 1 18.06 -38.99 32.47
C MET A 1 17.45 -38.25 31.30
N SER A 2 18.11 -38.37 30.15
CA SER A 2 18.05 -37.50 28.98
C SER A 2 16.69 -37.47 28.29
N THR A 3 16.12 -36.26 28.15
CA THR A 3 15.10 -35.95 27.14
C THR A 3 15.71 -36.14 25.77
N ILE A 4 15.24 -37.16 25.05
CA ILE A 4 15.57 -37.42 23.65
C ILE A 4 14.90 -36.30 22.84
N VAL A 5 15.62 -35.19 22.69
CA VAL A 5 15.28 -34.16 21.69
C VAL A 5 15.40 -34.83 20.33
N ASN A 6 14.28 -34.93 19.64
CA ASN A 6 14.18 -35.50 18.30
C ASN A 6 15.03 -34.63 17.34
N LYS A 7 16.31 -35.00 17.16
CA LYS A 7 17.31 -34.27 16.33
C LYS A 7 16.98 -34.27 14.83
N ASN A 8 15.84 -34.81 14.41
CA ASN A 8 15.42 -34.89 13.02
C ASN A 8 14.50 -33.74 12.55
N ILE A 9 14.14 -32.78 13.41
CA ILE A 9 13.25 -31.65 13.04
C ILE A 9 14.03 -30.42 12.55
N LEU A 10 15.37 -30.42 12.64
CA LEU A 10 16.21 -29.28 12.26
C LEU A 10 17.31 -29.71 11.29
N LYS A 11 16.94 -30.12 10.08
CA LYS A 11 17.88 -29.99 8.96
C LYS A 11 17.69 -28.60 8.36
N PRO A 12 18.62 -27.64 8.57
CA PRO A 12 18.60 -26.41 7.79
C PRO A 12 18.66 -26.78 6.30
N PHE A 13 17.92 -26.06 5.48
CA PHE A 13 17.86 -26.30 4.03
C PHE A 13 19.27 -26.17 3.43
N THR A 14 19.90 -27.30 3.08
CA THR A 14 21.20 -27.36 2.40
C THR A 14 21.05 -27.43 0.88
N GLY A 15 19.88 -27.04 0.35
CA GLY A 15 19.58 -27.13 -1.07
C GLY A 15 20.35 -26.07 -1.85
N GLN A 16 21.55 -26.42 -2.32
CA GLN A 16 22.18 -25.71 -3.42
C GLN A 16 21.22 -25.77 -4.63
N LEU A 17 20.78 -24.61 -5.10
CA LEU A 17 20.06 -24.49 -6.36
C LEU A 17 20.98 -25.04 -7.46
N ASN A 18 20.56 -26.13 -8.11
CA ASN A 18 21.33 -26.74 -9.18
C ASN A 18 21.30 -25.81 -10.41
N GLU A 19 22.31 -24.96 -10.54
CA GLU A 19 22.47 -24.00 -11.65
C GLU A 19 22.48 -24.67 -13.05
N LYS A 20 22.77 -25.97 -13.11
CA LYS A 20 22.99 -26.73 -14.35
C LYS A 20 21.71 -27.17 -15.09
N LYS A 21 20.50 -26.95 -14.56
CA LYS A 21 19.21 -27.30 -15.22
C LYS A 21 18.19 -26.16 -15.18
N LEU A 22 18.65 -24.93 -15.39
CA LEU A 22 17.86 -23.72 -15.22
C LEU A 22 16.77 -23.51 -16.30
N ASN A 23 16.82 -24.24 -17.42
CA ASN A 23 15.98 -23.97 -18.60
C ASN A 23 14.76 -24.90 -18.74
N ASP A 24 14.57 -25.87 -17.85
CA ASP A 24 13.37 -26.72 -17.87
C ASP A 24 12.21 -26.05 -17.12
N PRO A 25 11.01 -25.91 -17.72
CA PRO A 25 9.88 -25.26 -17.06
C PRO A 25 9.41 -25.99 -15.79
N LYS A 26 9.62 -27.31 -15.72
CA LYS A 26 9.25 -28.15 -14.56
C LYS A 26 10.18 -27.93 -13.35
N THR A 27 11.48 -27.74 -13.57
CA THR A 27 12.43 -27.44 -12.49
C THR A 27 12.17 -26.05 -11.91
N ARG A 28 11.84 -25.09 -12.77
CA ARG A 28 11.47 -23.74 -12.36
C ARG A 28 10.19 -23.67 -11.52
N LEU A 29 9.17 -24.45 -11.88
CA LEU A 29 7.94 -24.59 -11.08
C LEU A 29 8.24 -25.16 -9.69
N LEU A 30 9.09 -26.19 -9.64
CA LEU A 30 9.53 -26.81 -8.39
C LEU A 30 10.30 -25.84 -7.50
N ASP A 31 11.12 -24.97 -8.08
CA ASP A 31 11.79 -23.90 -7.34
C ASP A 31 10.79 -22.90 -6.74
N TYR A 32 9.72 -22.53 -7.46
CA TYR A 32 8.66 -21.69 -6.92
C TYR A 32 7.93 -22.33 -5.73
N TYR A 33 7.63 -23.63 -5.81
CA TYR A 33 7.02 -24.38 -4.70
C TYR A 33 7.92 -24.38 -3.46
N LYS A 34 9.22 -24.64 -3.63
CA LYS A 34 10.19 -24.60 -2.53
C LYS A 34 10.32 -23.21 -1.91
N MET A 35 10.32 -22.16 -2.73
CA MET A 35 10.32 -20.79 -2.22
C MET A 35 9.07 -20.50 -1.38
N GLN A 36 7.90 -20.97 -1.81
CA GLN A 36 6.67 -20.82 -1.04
C GLN A 36 6.75 -21.54 0.31
N GLU A 37 7.30 -22.76 0.35
CA GLU A 37 7.53 -23.47 1.60
C GLU A 37 8.40 -22.64 2.54
N ILE A 38 9.55 -22.12 2.07
CA ILE A 38 10.45 -21.29 2.87
C ILE A 38 9.72 -20.08 3.45
N VAL A 39 8.92 -19.36 2.66
CA VAL A 39 8.13 -18.22 3.13
C VAL A 39 7.16 -18.62 4.24
N ASN A 40 6.53 -19.78 4.12
CA ASN A 40 5.61 -20.28 5.14
C ASN A 40 6.31 -20.64 6.46
N TRP A 41 7.56 -21.12 6.38
CA TRP A 41 8.39 -21.45 7.54
C TRP A 41 8.90 -20.22 8.31
N LEU A 42 8.95 -19.03 7.70
CA LEU A 42 9.45 -17.83 8.37
C LEU A 42 8.52 -17.40 9.53
N PRO A 43 9.04 -17.13 10.74
CA PRO A 43 8.23 -16.82 11.91
C PRO A 43 7.61 -15.42 11.88
N THR A 44 8.32 -14.41 11.37
CA THR A 44 7.87 -13.01 11.44
C THR A 44 7.37 -12.49 10.10
N VAL A 45 6.39 -11.57 10.16
CA VAL A 45 5.86 -10.90 8.95
C VAL A 45 6.96 -10.12 8.23
N LYS A 46 7.87 -9.49 8.99
CA LYS A 46 9.00 -8.75 8.44
C LYS A 46 9.91 -9.67 7.61
N GLU A 47 10.32 -10.81 8.16
CA GLU A 47 11.17 -11.77 7.42
C GLU A 47 10.49 -12.29 6.15
N LYS A 48 9.17 -12.51 6.19
CA LYS A 48 8.39 -12.88 4.99
C LYS A 48 8.44 -11.80 3.93
N ILE A 49 8.25 -10.54 4.33
CA ILE A 49 8.34 -9.39 3.42
C ILE A 49 9.74 -9.30 2.84
N ASP A 50 10.78 -9.31 3.68
CA ASP A 50 12.19 -9.17 3.26
C ASP A 50 12.60 -10.30 2.29
N PHE A 51 12.10 -11.52 2.49
CA PHE A 51 12.36 -12.65 1.60
C PHE A 51 11.64 -12.54 0.26
N VAL A 52 10.37 -12.12 0.25
CA VAL A 52 9.56 -12.01 -0.97
C VAL A 52 9.90 -10.75 -1.76
N ASN A 53 10.36 -9.70 -1.09
CA ASN A 53 10.58 -8.39 -1.69
C ASN A 53 11.71 -8.44 -2.73
N PRO A 54 11.38 -8.33 -4.04
CA PRO A 54 12.38 -8.44 -5.10
C PRO A 54 13.31 -7.21 -5.18
N TYR A 55 12.95 -6.10 -4.53
CA TYR A 55 13.69 -4.84 -4.55
C TYR A 55 14.81 -4.77 -3.52
N GLU A 56 14.74 -5.61 -2.49
CA GLU A 56 15.64 -5.59 -1.33
C GLU A 56 16.59 -6.79 -1.30
N ARG A 57 16.64 -7.60 -2.37
CA ARG A 57 17.67 -8.64 -2.47
C ARG A 57 19.05 -8.00 -2.36
N GLU A 58 19.81 -8.45 -1.38
CA GLU A 58 21.21 -8.07 -1.26
C GLU A 58 22.03 -8.51 -2.49
N TRP A 59 22.95 -7.63 -2.89
CA TRP A 59 23.96 -7.92 -3.89
C TRP A 59 24.76 -9.16 -3.51
N SER A 60 24.96 -10.07 -4.47
CA SER A 60 25.79 -11.25 -4.28
C SER A 60 27.25 -10.85 -4.01
N VAL A 61 28.00 -11.75 -3.39
CA VAL A 61 29.42 -11.52 -3.09
C VAL A 61 30.19 -11.17 -4.36
N ALA A 62 29.98 -11.90 -5.45
CA ALA A 62 30.61 -11.63 -6.73
C ALA A 62 30.27 -10.23 -7.27
N GLU A 63 28.99 -9.82 -7.23
CA GLU A 63 28.58 -8.49 -7.67
C GLU A 63 29.26 -7.38 -6.84
N LYS A 64 29.37 -7.57 -5.51
CA LYS A 64 30.09 -6.64 -4.62
C LYS A 64 31.60 -6.63 -4.90
N THR A 65 32.21 -7.78 -5.20
CA THR A 65 33.65 -7.92 -5.45
C THR A 65 34.10 -7.23 -6.74
N TRP A 66 33.29 -7.34 -7.80
CA TRP A 66 33.68 -6.85 -9.13
C TRP A 66 33.16 -5.44 -9.45
N HIS A 67 32.21 -4.90 -8.67
CA HIS A 67 31.72 -3.54 -8.86
C HIS A 67 32.74 -2.49 -8.42
N ARG A 68 32.86 -1.41 -9.20
CA ARG A 68 33.79 -0.32 -8.97
C ARG A 68 33.04 1.00 -8.85
N ARG A 69 33.62 1.94 -8.10
CA ARG A 69 33.03 3.27 -7.81
C ARG A 69 32.74 4.11 -9.07
N TRP A 70 33.45 3.86 -10.17
CA TRP A 70 33.25 4.54 -11.45
C TRP A 70 32.20 3.87 -12.36
N MET A 71 31.75 2.66 -12.02
CA MET A 71 30.68 1.98 -12.74
C MET A 71 29.32 2.54 -12.29
N ARG A 72 28.31 2.47 -13.17
CA ARG A 72 26.92 2.82 -12.81
C ARG A 72 26.52 2.07 -11.54
N PRO A 73 25.78 2.69 -10.60
CA PRO A 73 25.26 2.00 -9.44
C PRO A 73 24.53 0.74 -9.89
N LEU A 74 24.94 -0.34 -9.25
CA LEU A 74 24.31 -1.63 -9.29
C LEU A 74 22.77 -1.45 -9.16
N SER A 75 22.01 -1.77 -10.22
CA SER A 75 20.55 -1.61 -10.29
C SER A 75 19.82 -2.80 -9.69
N ARG A 76 18.73 -2.58 -8.94
CA ARG A 76 17.96 -3.67 -8.30
C ARG A 76 17.65 -4.83 -9.27
N PRO A 77 17.79 -6.09 -8.82
CA PRO A 77 17.90 -7.28 -9.68
C PRO A 77 16.63 -7.66 -10.46
N ARG A 78 15.49 -7.01 -10.22
CA ARG A 78 14.29 -7.16 -11.07
C ARG A 78 13.76 -5.81 -11.52
N LYS A 79 13.50 -5.69 -12.82
CA LYS A 79 12.74 -4.58 -13.39
C LYS A 79 11.30 -4.73 -12.94
N ALA A 80 10.83 -3.78 -12.17
CA ALA A 80 9.41 -3.66 -11.90
C ALA A 80 8.87 -2.38 -12.52
N TRP A 81 7.57 -2.40 -12.77
CA TRP A 81 6.86 -1.27 -13.33
C TRP A 81 6.47 -0.35 -12.18
N THR A 82 6.92 0.89 -12.25
CA THR A 82 6.51 1.93 -11.31
C THR A 82 5.09 2.37 -11.69
N PHE A 83 4.13 2.11 -10.81
CA PHE A 83 2.77 2.64 -10.96
C PHE A 83 2.69 3.98 -10.22
N PRO A 84 2.47 5.10 -10.93
CA PRO A 84 2.24 6.37 -10.26
C PRO A 84 0.89 6.32 -9.52
N PRO A 85 0.79 6.93 -8.33
CA PRO A 85 -0.46 6.95 -7.55
C PRO A 85 -1.58 7.69 -8.27
N ILE A 86 -1.22 8.72 -9.06
CA ILE A 86 -2.13 9.42 -9.98
C ILE A 86 -1.72 8.98 -11.39
N PRO A 87 -2.56 8.21 -12.11
CA PRO A 87 -2.22 7.76 -13.44
C PRO A 87 -2.17 8.92 -14.44
N ASN A 88 -1.02 9.14 -15.08
CA ASN A 88 -0.86 10.14 -16.14
C ASN A 88 -1.23 9.59 -17.53
N TYR A 89 -1.96 8.47 -17.62
CA TYR A 89 -2.22 7.75 -18.86
C TYR A 89 -3.70 7.81 -19.25
N PHE A 90 -3.97 7.64 -20.55
CA PHE A 90 -5.33 7.54 -21.08
C PHE A 90 -5.98 6.20 -20.67
N ASP A 91 -7.18 6.27 -20.09
CA ASP A 91 -7.99 5.16 -19.54
C ASP A 91 -7.24 4.17 -18.61
N PRO A 92 -6.84 4.62 -17.41
CA PRO A 92 -6.14 3.76 -16.46
C PRO A 92 -7.06 2.68 -15.86
N LEU A 93 -8.37 2.90 -15.83
CA LEU A 93 -9.30 2.08 -15.05
C LEU A 93 -9.30 0.62 -15.50
N ASN A 94 -9.41 0.36 -16.80
CA ASN A 94 -9.41 -1.00 -17.34
C ASN A 94 -8.07 -1.71 -17.14
N PHE A 95 -6.97 -0.97 -17.28
CA PHE A 95 -5.64 -1.47 -17.02
C PHE A 95 -5.45 -1.87 -15.54
N TYR A 96 -5.86 -1.01 -14.60
CA TYR A 96 -5.77 -1.32 -13.17
C TYR A 96 -6.70 -2.47 -12.76
N LYS A 97 -7.91 -2.57 -13.34
CA LYS A 97 -8.80 -3.74 -13.15
C LYS A 97 -8.10 -5.04 -13.53
N TYR A 98 -7.44 -5.06 -14.68
CA TYR A 98 -6.70 -6.22 -15.16
C TYR A 98 -5.52 -6.59 -14.25
N VAL A 99 -4.68 -5.61 -13.89
CA VAL A 99 -3.47 -5.84 -13.08
C VAL A 99 -3.81 -6.29 -11.67
N THR A 100 -4.82 -5.69 -11.05
CA THR A 100 -5.24 -6.01 -9.67
C THR A 100 -6.17 -7.22 -9.59
N LYS A 101 -6.66 -7.71 -10.74
CA LYS A 101 -7.71 -8.74 -10.84
C LYS A 101 -8.98 -8.37 -10.05
N CYS A 102 -9.30 -7.08 -10.01
CA CYS A 102 -10.48 -6.56 -9.32
C CYS A 102 -11.64 -6.32 -10.29
N ARG A 103 -12.86 -6.43 -9.78
CA ARG A 103 -14.08 -5.98 -10.45
C ARG A 103 -14.48 -4.62 -9.88
N LEU A 104 -14.92 -3.71 -10.75
CA LEU A 104 -15.59 -2.48 -10.32
C LEU A 104 -17.08 -2.76 -10.19
N VAL A 105 -17.66 -2.38 -9.06
CA VAL A 105 -19.10 -2.36 -8.84
C VAL A 105 -19.52 -0.91 -8.88
N GLU A 106 -20.40 -0.55 -9.80
CA GLU A 106 -20.84 0.84 -10.00
C GLU A 106 -22.28 1.02 -9.52
N GLY A 107 -22.61 2.25 -9.14
CA GLY A 107 -23.99 2.68 -8.89
C GLY A 107 -24.54 2.33 -7.50
N SER A 108 -25.86 2.35 -7.41
CA SER A 108 -26.63 2.14 -6.16
C SER A 108 -26.46 0.74 -5.59
N GLU A 109 -26.15 -0.26 -6.40
CA GLU A 109 -25.88 -1.62 -5.95
C GLU A 109 -24.63 -1.69 -5.07
N ALA A 110 -23.55 -0.99 -5.45
CA ALA A 110 -22.34 -0.90 -4.63
C ALA A 110 -22.62 -0.23 -3.29
N LEU A 111 -23.41 0.84 -3.31
CA LEU A 111 -23.78 1.61 -2.13
C LEU A 111 -24.65 0.77 -1.18
N ASN A 112 -25.63 0.04 -1.75
CA ASN A 112 -26.47 -0.89 -1.01
C ASN A 112 -25.65 -2.04 -0.41
N GLU A 113 -24.67 -2.61 -1.12
CA GLU A 113 -23.78 -3.63 -0.57
C GLU A 113 -22.91 -3.09 0.58
N LEU A 114 -22.39 -1.86 0.45
CA LEU A 114 -21.61 -1.19 1.48
C LEU A 114 -22.45 -0.87 2.72
N GLU A 115 -23.63 -0.29 2.54
CA GLU A 115 -24.55 0.05 3.62
C GLU A 115 -25.07 -1.19 4.34
N ASN A 116 -25.48 -2.22 3.60
CA ASN A 116 -26.08 -3.41 4.20
C ASN A 116 -25.06 -4.33 4.87
N ASN A 117 -23.85 -4.46 4.31
CA ASN A 117 -22.84 -5.39 4.83
C ASN A 117 -21.84 -4.74 5.78
N TYR A 118 -21.31 -3.56 5.43
CA TYR A 118 -20.15 -3.00 6.13
C TYR A 118 -20.51 -1.81 7.05
N TYR A 119 -21.48 -0.97 6.65
CA TYR A 119 -21.81 0.27 7.37
C TYR A 119 -23.15 0.24 8.11
N LYS A 120 -23.78 -0.94 8.25
CA LYS A 120 -25.09 -1.08 8.91
C LYS A 120 -25.14 -0.50 10.32
N SER A 121 -24.01 -0.48 11.03
CA SER A 121 -23.90 0.05 12.39
C SER A 121 -23.47 1.52 12.47
N LEU A 122 -23.16 2.18 11.34
CA LEU A 122 -22.78 3.59 11.35
C LEU A 122 -24.04 4.48 11.36
N VAL A 123 -24.23 5.22 12.45
CA VAL A 123 -25.18 6.32 12.50
C VAL A 123 -24.43 7.61 12.18
N LEU A 124 -24.53 8.08 10.92
CA LEU A 124 -23.81 9.28 10.50
C LEU A 124 -24.42 10.53 11.16
N PRO A 125 -23.64 11.34 11.90
CA PRO A 125 -24.09 12.60 12.48
C PRO A 125 -24.14 13.71 11.42
N THR A 126 -25.07 13.56 10.47
CA THR A 126 -25.17 14.38 9.24
C THR A 126 -25.36 15.87 9.52
N ASN A 127 -26.29 16.24 10.40
CA ASN A 127 -26.64 17.65 10.64
C ASN A 127 -25.50 18.45 11.29
N GLY A 128 -24.72 17.82 12.17
CA GLY A 128 -23.60 18.48 12.84
C GLY A 128 -22.40 18.64 11.91
N PHE A 129 -22.15 17.63 11.08
CA PHE A 129 -21.09 17.67 10.07
C PHE A 129 -21.41 18.69 8.98
N GLU A 130 -22.63 18.68 8.46
CA GLU A 130 -23.06 19.60 7.39
C GLU A 130 -22.80 21.07 7.76
N LYS A 131 -23.17 21.50 8.97
CA LYS A 131 -22.92 22.87 9.44
C LYS A 131 -21.43 23.23 9.41
N LYS A 132 -20.59 22.36 9.97
CA LYS A 132 -19.13 22.58 9.96
C LYS A 132 -18.52 22.59 8.56
N VAL A 133 -19.00 21.70 7.68
CA VAL A 133 -18.57 21.66 6.29
C VAL A 133 -18.93 22.97 5.59
N THR A 134 -20.14 23.50 5.80
CA THR A 134 -20.55 24.77 5.19
C THR A 134 -19.71 25.94 5.68
N GLU A 135 -19.38 25.99 6.98
CA GLU A 135 -18.50 27.01 7.55
C GLU A 135 -17.06 26.92 7.00
N SER A 136 -16.49 25.71 6.94
CA SER A 136 -15.17 25.47 6.38
C SER A 136 -15.12 25.78 4.88
N LEU A 137 -16.20 25.49 4.14
CA LEU A 137 -16.31 25.77 2.71
C LEU A 137 -16.41 27.28 2.44
N SER A 138 -17.18 28.03 3.23
CA SER A 138 -17.28 29.48 3.05
C SER A 138 -15.93 30.16 3.26
N ILE A 139 -15.20 29.78 4.31
CA ILE A 139 -13.85 30.30 4.59
C ILE A 139 -12.89 29.96 3.45
N PHE A 140 -12.94 28.72 2.94
CA PHE A 140 -12.10 28.30 1.82
C PHE A 140 -12.38 29.09 0.53
N LEU A 141 -13.65 29.34 0.22
CA LEU A 141 -14.05 30.13 -0.96
C LEU A 141 -13.63 31.59 -0.86
N GLU A 142 -13.74 32.20 0.33
CA GLU A 142 -13.25 33.55 0.59
C GLU A 142 -11.73 33.65 0.41
N ASN A 143 -10.99 32.71 1.00
CA ASN A 143 -9.53 32.66 0.87
C ASN A 143 -9.09 32.47 -0.58
N ASN A 144 -9.74 31.59 -1.34
CA ASN A 144 -9.40 31.41 -2.76
C ASN A 144 -9.75 32.62 -3.62
N ARG A 145 -10.82 33.34 -3.28
CA ARG A 145 -11.16 34.57 -3.99
C ARG A 145 -10.07 35.63 -3.78
N ILE A 146 -9.65 35.83 -2.53
CA ILE A 146 -8.52 36.72 -2.21
C ILE A 146 -7.27 36.26 -2.94
N SER A 147 -6.99 34.94 -2.93
CA SER A 147 -5.80 34.41 -3.58
C SER A 147 -5.79 34.67 -5.11
N LYS A 148 -6.96 34.64 -5.74
CA LYS A 148 -7.11 34.93 -7.17
C LYS A 148 -6.99 36.41 -7.49
N GLU A 149 -7.46 37.29 -6.60
CA GLU A 149 -7.34 38.74 -6.72
C GLU A 149 -5.89 39.21 -6.54
N GLU A 150 -5.12 38.54 -5.68
CA GLU A 150 -3.70 38.84 -5.41
C GLU A 150 -2.71 38.18 -6.40
N GLY A 151 -3.20 37.34 -7.32
CA GLY A 151 -2.38 36.73 -8.37
C GLY A 151 -1.45 35.60 -7.91
N HIS A 152 -1.82 34.88 -6.85
CA HIS A 152 -1.00 33.80 -6.30
C HIS A 152 -0.83 32.60 -7.25
N SER A 153 0.27 31.87 -7.05
CA SER A 153 0.65 30.72 -7.89
C SER A 153 -0.29 29.51 -7.72
N GLU A 154 -0.33 28.61 -8.72
CA GLU A 154 -1.13 27.37 -8.66
C GLU A 154 -0.77 26.46 -7.46
N GLU A 155 0.47 26.55 -6.97
CA GLU A 155 0.95 25.81 -5.80
C GLU A 155 0.24 26.24 -4.51
N GLU A 156 -0.04 27.53 -4.36
CA GLU A 156 -0.73 28.05 -3.17
C GLU A 156 -2.21 27.67 -3.13
N ILE A 157 -2.84 27.61 -4.30
CA ILE A 157 -4.21 27.11 -4.44
C ILE A 157 -4.25 25.63 -4.06
N ALA A 158 -3.27 24.83 -4.50
CA ALA A 158 -3.15 23.43 -4.11
C ALA A 158 -2.96 23.26 -2.60
N ASP A 159 -2.16 24.11 -1.96
CA ASP A 159 -1.96 24.11 -0.52
C ASP A 159 -3.22 24.50 0.25
N ASN A 160 -4.00 25.47 -0.24
CA ASN A 160 -5.29 25.84 0.34
C ASN A 160 -6.31 24.70 0.22
N CYS A 161 -6.35 24.02 -0.93
CA CYS A 161 -7.15 22.80 -1.10
C CYS A 161 -6.74 21.71 -0.11
N ALA A 162 -5.44 21.49 0.08
CA ALA A 162 -4.94 20.50 1.04
C ALA A 162 -5.32 20.86 2.49
N LYS A 163 -5.23 22.13 2.88
CA LYS A 163 -5.67 22.61 4.21
C LYS A 163 -7.17 22.38 4.41
N PHE A 164 -7.99 22.70 3.41
CA PHE A 164 -9.43 22.47 3.46
C PHE A 164 -9.77 20.98 3.61
N LEU A 165 -9.17 20.12 2.78
CA LEU A 165 -9.40 18.67 2.86
C LEU A 165 -8.97 18.09 4.22
N ARG A 166 -7.85 18.57 4.80
CA ARG A 166 -7.43 18.18 6.15
C ARG A 166 -8.46 18.60 7.20
N SER A 167 -8.94 19.85 7.14
CA SER A 167 -9.98 20.34 8.05
C SER A 167 -11.26 19.50 7.98
N LEU A 168 -11.68 19.12 6.77
CA LEU A 168 -12.85 18.26 6.58
C LEU A 168 -12.68 16.88 7.21
N VAL A 169 -11.49 16.28 7.05
CA VAL A 169 -11.17 14.98 7.64
C VAL A 169 -11.14 15.08 9.17
N ASP A 170 -10.53 16.12 9.73
CA ASP A 170 -10.48 16.35 11.17
C ASP A 170 -11.88 16.57 11.76
N ASP A 171 -12.72 17.34 11.07
CA ASP A 171 -14.11 17.54 11.47
C ASP A 171 -14.94 16.26 11.40
N ALA A 172 -14.80 15.48 10.33
CA ALA A 172 -15.45 14.17 10.22
C ALA A 172 -15.01 13.24 11.36
N HIS A 173 -13.71 13.20 11.65
CA HIS A 173 -13.14 12.38 12.72
C HIS A 173 -13.70 12.77 14.09
N LEU A 174 -13.73 14.06 14.42
CA LEU A 174 -14.24 14.55 15.70
C LEU A 174 -15.72 14.23 15.92
N ILE A 175 -16.53 14.32 14.88
CA ILE A 175 -17.98 14.09 15.02
C ILE A 175 -18.27 12.58 15.05
N LEU A 176 -17.58 11.76 14.25
CA LEU A 176 -17.70 10.30 14.29
C LEU A 176 -17.20 9.71 15.60
N ALA A 177 -16.10 10.24 16.13
CA ALA A 177 -15.51 9.83 17.40
C ALA A 177 -16.44 10.12 18.60
N LYS A 178 -17.12 11.27 18.58
CA LYS A 178 -18.12 11.63 19.61
C LYS A 178 -19.42 10.83 19.49
N GLY A 179 -19.81 10.45 18.28
CA GLY A 179 -21.07 9.77 18.00
C GLY A 179 -21.05 8.27 18.29
N ASN A 180 -20.16 7.51 17.65
CA ASN A 180 -20.28 6.05 17.59
C ASN A 180 -18.97 5.28 17.81
N LEU A 181 -17.82 5.89 17.59
CA LEU A 181 -16.55 5.17 17.46
C LEU A 181 -15.48 5.75 18.39
N GLY A 182 -15.55 5.39 19.68
CA GLY A 182 -14.54 5.79 20.67
C GLY A 182 -13.11 5.38 20.29
N LYS A 183 -12.94 4.27 19.54
CA LYS A 183 -11.63 3.84 19.01
C LYS A 183 -10.95 4.86 18.10
N LEU A 184 -11.71 5.76 17.48
CA LEU A 184 -11.13 6.84 16.67
C LEU A 184 -10.44 7.89 17.54
N LEU A 185 -10.80 8.03 18.82
CA LEU A 185 -10.13 8.96 19.75
C LEU A 185 -8.70 8.51 20.07
N ASP A 186 -8.41 7.21 20.01
CA ASP A 186 -7.09 6.65 20.34
C ASP A 186 -6.02 6.94 19.27
N HIS A 187 -6.43 7.34 18.05
CA HIS A 187 -5.54 7.58 16.91
C HIS A 187 -5.10 9.04 16.75
N ARG A 188 -5.25 9.86 17.80
CA ARG A 188 -4.86 11.28 17.82
C ARG A 188 -3.55 11.47 18.57
#